data_AF-A0A9K3NBI6-F1
#
_entry.id   AF-A0A9K3NBI6-F1
#
_cell.length_a   1.000
_cell.length_b   1.000
_cell.length_c   1.000
_cell.angle_alpha   90.00
_cell.angle_beta   90.00
_cell.angle_gamma   90.00
#
_symmetry.space_group_name_H-M   'P 1'
#
loop_
_entity.id
_entity.type
_entity.pdbx_description
1 polymer ?
#
loop_
_entity_poly.entity_id
_entity_poly.type
_entity_poly.pdbx_seq_one_letter_code
_entity_poly.pdbx_strand_id
1 'polypeptide(L)'
;MERKRKHVAFAHGLVDKPHETIPIMVFWLVPQYSLHGVAEAFMAVGHLEFLYDQAPESMRSTAAALFWMAFAAGNYMSTLLVTMVHKFSQGADGSNWLPDDNLNKGRLEYFYWIITLLQVVNLVYYLLCVKFYTFKPLEVVHKDGQQDHELELVTHV
;
A
#
# COMPACT_ATOMS: atom_id res chain seq x y z
N MET A 1 -1.40 1.16 -19.59
CA MET A 1 -0.86 -0.14 -20.03
C MET A 1 -1.95 -1.10 -20.49
N GLU A 2 -2.96 -1.38 -19.66
CA GLU A 2 -4.01 -2.37 -19.94
C GLU A 2 -4.78 -2.16 -21.26
N ARG A 3 -5.11 -0.90 -21.57
CA ARG A 3 -5.70 -0.53 -22.88
C ARG A 3 -4.86 -0.97 -24.08
N LYS A 4 -3.53 -0.86 -23.99
CA LYS A 4 -2.61 -1.26 -25.06
C LYS A 4 -2.57 -2.79 -25.19
N ARG A 5 -2.52 -3.51 -24.06
CA ARG A 5 -2.55 -4.98 -24.02
C ARG A 5 -3.84 -5.52 -24.67
N LYS A 6 -5.01 -4.98 -24.28
CA LYS A 6 -6.30 -5.35 -24.86
C LYS A 6 -6.39 -5.06 -26.35
N HIS A 7 -5.88 -3.91 -26.80
CA HIS A 7 -5.87 -3.57 -28.22
C HIS A 7 -5.02 -4.55 -29.05
N VAL A 8 -3.85 -4.94 -28.55
CA VAL A 8 -3.00 -5.95 -29.21
C VAL A 8 -3.67 -7.32 -29.24
N ALA A 9 -4.33 -7.72 -28.15
CA ALA A 9 -5.09 -8.98 -28.09
C ALA A 9 -6.23 -9.00 -29.11
N PHE A 10 -6.96 -7.88 -29.26
CA PHE A 10 -8.01 -7.74 -30.27
C PHE A 10 -7.44 -7.80 -31.70
N ALA A 11 -6.37 -7.07 -31.98
CA ALA A 11 -5.75 -7.03 -33.32
C ALA A 11 -5.23 -8.41 -33.79
N HIS A 12 -4.84 -9.28 -32.86
CA HIS A 12 -4.33 -10.63 -33.17
C HIS A 12 -5.39 -11.74 -33.00
N GLY A 13 -6.66 -11.40 -32.73
CA GLY A 13 -7.72 -12.39 -32.53
C GLY A 13 -7.56 -13.27 -31.29
N LEU A 14 -6.83 -12.80 -30.27
CA LEU A 14 -6.48 -13.54 -29.06
C LEU A 14 -7.47 -13.32 -27.89
N VAL A 15 -8.59 -12.61 -28.14
CA VAL A 15 -9.55 -12.26 -27.09
C VAL A 15 -10.24 -13.49 -26.50
N ASP A 16 -10.55 -14.49 -27.31
CA ASP A 16 -11.18 -15.75 -26.88
C ASP A 16 -10.17 -16.80 -26.41
N LYS A 17 -8.87 -16.49 -26.45
CA LYS A 17 -7.78 -17.44 -26.16
C LYS A 17 -7.00 -17.00 -24.91
N PRO A 18 -7.47 -17.36 -23.71
CA PRO A 18 -6.93 -16.83 -22.46
C PRO A 18 -5.48 -17.25 -22.16
N HIS A 19 -5.06 -18.40 -22.68
CA HIS A 19 -3.72 -18.96 -22.42
C HIS A 19 -2.70 -18.67 -23.53
N GLU A 20 -3.10 -18.00 -24.62
CA GLU A 20 -2.16 -17.63 -25.68
C GLU A 20 -1.42 -16.34 -25.32
N THR A 21 -0.10 -16.36 -25.52
CA THR A 21 0.77 -15.22 -25.23
C THR A 21 0.44 -14.05 -26.15
N ILE A 22 -0.02 -12.94 -25.56
CA ILE A 22 -0.20 -11.68 -26.28
C ILE A 22 1.19 -11.15 -26.66
N PRO A 23 1.45 -10.82 -27.94
CA PRO A 23 2.76 -10.36 -28.39
C PRO A 23 3.04 -8.91 -27.95
N ILE A 24 3.27 -8.71 -26.65
CA ILE A 24 3.66 -7.44 -26.04
C ILE A 24 4.95 -7.62 -25.25
N MET A 25 5.87 -6.66 -25.35
CA MET A 25 7.11 -6.70 -24.58
C MET A 25 6.82 -6.52 -23.08
N VAL A 26 7.40 -7.38 -22.25
CA VAL A 26 7.32 -7.29 -20.78
C VAL A 26 7.87 -5.96 -20.25
N PHE A 27 8.81 -5.33 -20.97
CA PHE A 27 9.41 -4.04 -20.63
C PHE A 27 8.40 -2.90 -20.43
N TRP A 28 7.19 -3.00 -20.97
CA TRP A 28 6.11 -2.03 -20.72
C TRP A 28 5.63 -2.00 -19.27
N LEU A 29 5.88 -3.05 -18.48
CA LEU A 29 5.58 -3.12 -17.04
C LEU A 29 6.64 -2.37 -16.21
N VAL A 30 7.86 -2.21 -16.73
CA VAL A 30 8.99 -1.68 -15.94
C VAL A 30 8.68 -0.31 -15.32
N PRO A 31 8.19 0.71 -16.07
CA PRO A 31 8.01 2.04 -15.49
C PRO A 31 7.04 2.07 -14.31
N GLN A 32 5.94 1.33 -14.40
CA GLN A 32 4.92 1.29 -13.35
C GLN A 32 5.42 0.52 -12.10
N TYR A 33 6.14 -0.59 -12.27
CA TYR A 33 6.66 -1.36 -11.12
C TYR A 33 7.86 -0.67 -10.47
N SER A 34 8.73 -0.03 -11.24
CA SER A 34 9.83 0.75 -10.68
C SER A 34 9.30 1.90 -9.83
N LEU A 35 8.32 2.66 -10.33
CA LEU A 35 7.70 3.75 -9.56
C LEU A 35 6.98 3.23 -8.31
N HIS A 36 6.21 2.14 -8.44
CA HIS A 36 5.52 1.54 -7.31
C HIS A 36 6.48 1.05 -6.22
N GLY A 37 7.56 0.36 -6.61
CA GLY A 37 8.55 -0.14 -5.65
C GLY A 37 9.29 0.98 -4.92
N VAL A 38 9.64 2.06 -5.62
CA VAL A 38 10.23 3.25 -4.97
C VAL A 38 9.25 3.86 -3.97
N ALA A 39 7.98 4.03 -4.36
CA ALA A 39 6.96 4.57 -3.48
C ALA A 39 6.72 3.69 -2.24
N GLU A 40 6.68 2.36 -2.41
CA GLU A 40 6.50 1.40 -1.32
C GLU A 40 7.67 1.44 -0.33
N ALA A 41 8.91 1.49 -0.82
CA ALA A 41 10.10 1.57 0.03
C ALA A 41 10.08 2.82 0.93
N PHE A 42 9.81 3.99 0.35
CA PHE A 42 9.72 5.23 1.12
C PHE A 42 8.55 5.23 2.11
N MET A 43 7.38 4.73 1.69
CA MET A 43 6.21 4.65 2.55
C MET A 43 6.44 3.71 3.73
N ALA A 44 6.99 2.52 3.50
CA ALA A 44 7.19 1.52 4.54
C ALA A 44 8.19 2.00 5.61
N VAL A 45 9.36 2.51 5.18
CA VAL A 45 10.38 3.02 6.09
C VAL A 45 9.86 4.26 6.82
N GLY A 46 9.33 5.24 6.09
CA GLY A 46 8.86 6.49 6.67
C GLY A 46 7.70 6.31 7.65
N HIS A 47 6.73 5.43 7.36
CA HIS A 47 5.64 5.13 8.30
C HIS A 47 6.14 4.43 9.56
N LEU A 48 7.05 3.46 9.43
CA LEU A 48 7.54 2.71 10.58
C LEU A 48 8.38 3.59 11.50
N GLU A 49 9.33 4.35 10.96
CA GLU A 49 10.16 5.29 11.73
C GLU A 49 9.29 6.35 12.41
N PHE A 50 8.36 6.97 11.67
CA PHE A 50 7.45 7.96 12.26
C PHE A 50 6.62 7.38 13.40
N LEU A 51 6.03 6.19 13.21
CA LEU A 51 5.20 5.57 14.24
C LEU A 51 6.03 5.18 15.46
N TYR A 52 7.27 4.73 15.26
CA TYR A 52 8.20 4.38 16.32
C TYR A 52 8.67 5.61 17.11
N ASP A 53 9.02 6.70 16.44
CA ASP A 53 9.53 7.93 17.06
C ASP A 53 8.43 8.72 17.79
N GLN A 54 7.21 8.74 17.25
CA GLN A 54 6.10 9.43 17.91
C GLN A 54 5.52 8.62 19.08
N ALA A 55 5.74 7.30 19.13
CA ALA A 55 5.30 6.47 20.25
C ALA A 55 6.07 6.81 21.55
N PRO A 56 5.42 6.81 22.73
CA PRO A 56 6.14 6.86 23.99
C PRO A 56 7.03 5.62 24.14
N GLU A 57 8.14 5.75 24.87
CA GLU A 57 9.19 4.74 24.93
C GLU A 57 8.68 3.34 25.34
N SER A 58 7.74 3.29 26.27
CA SER A 58 7.10 2.06 26.74
C SER A 58 6.17 1.37 25.73
N MET A 59 5.78 2.05 24.63
CA MET A 59 4.83 1.54 23.64
C MET A 59 5.44 1.31 22.25
N ARG A 60 6.75 1.49 22.09
CA ARG A 60 7.43 1.33 20.78
C ARG A 60 7.23 -0.06 20.16
N SER A 61 7.24 -1.12 20.98
CA SER A 61 6.95 -2.48 20.51
C SER A 61 5.49 -2.62 20.02
N THR A 62 4.53 -2.05 20.75
CA THR A 62 3.12 -2.02 20.36
C THR A 62 2.91 -1.23 19.07
N ALA A 63 3.59 -0.10 18.89
CA ALA A 63 3.58 0.68 17.65
C ALA A 63 4.01 -0.17 16.44
N ALA A 64 5.13 -0.87 16.54
CA ALA A 64 5.57 -1.78 15.47
C ALA A 64 4.57 -2.91 15.20
N ALA A 65 3.96 -3.49 16.25
CA ALA A 65 2.92 -4.51 16.09
C ALA A 65 1.66 -3.97 15.38
N LEU A 66 1.23 -2.74 15.71
CA LEU A 66 0.12 -2.07 15.05
C LEU A 66 0.39 -1.80 13.56
N PHE A 67 1.63 -1.45 13.20
CA PHE A 67 2.03 -1.30 11.80
C PHE A 67 1.82 -2.59 10.99
N TRP A 68 2.31 -3.73 11.50
CA TRP A 68 2.12 -5.02 10.84
C TRP A 68 0.66 -5.48 10.82
N MET A 69 -0.08 -5.21 11.89
CA MET A 69 -1.51 -5.50 11.95
C MET A 69 -2.30 -4.68 10.92
N ALA A 70 -1.96 -3.41 10.72
CA ALA A 70 -2.55 -2.57 9.68
C ALA A 70 -2.23 -3.11 8.27
N PHE A 71 -1.00 -3.59 8.05
CA PHE A 71 -0.62 -4.24 6.79
C PHE A 71 -1.45 -5.52 6.53
N ALA A 72 -1.59 -6.38 7.56
CA ALA A 72 -2.44 -7.57 7.46
C ALA A 72 -3.91 -7.22 7.19
N ALA A 73 -4.46 -6.22 7.89
CA ALA A 73 -5.82 -5.73 7.65
C ALA A 73 -5.99 -5.22 6.21
N GLY A 74 -4.99 -4.55 5.64
CA GLY A 74 -4.97 -4.13 4.24
C GLY A 74 -5.07 -5.31 3.26
N ASN A 75 -4.36 -6.41 3.54
CA ASN A 75 -4.45 -7.62 2.73
C ASN A 75 -5.84 -8.26 2.79
N TYR A 76 -6.44 -8.36 3.98
CA TYR A 76 -7.83 -8.85 4.11
C TYR A 76 -8.82 -7.94 3.39
N MET A 77 -8.66 -6.61 3.50
CA MET A 77 -9.49 -5.64 2.78
C MET A 77 -9.38 -5.81 1.26
N SER A 78 -8.17 -6.09 0.74
CA SER A 78 -7.95 -6.35 -0.69
C SER A 78 -8.75 -7.57 -1.16
N THR A 79 -8.69 -8.69 -0.42
CA THR A 79 -9.47 -9.90 -0.72
C THR A 79 -10.97 -9.64 -0.66
N LEU A 80 -11.43 -8.89 0.34
CA LEU A 80 -12.84 -8.49 0.47
C LEU A 80 -13.27 -7.63 -0.72
N LEU A 81 -12.47 -6.66 -1.13
CA LEU A 81 -12.75 -5.79 -2.28
C LEU A 81 -12.89 -6.59 -3.56
N VAL A 82 -11.94 -7.51 -3.84
CA VAL A 82 -12.01 -8.40 -5.01
C VAL A 82 -13.28 -9.25 -4.97
N THR A 83 -13.60 -9.84 -3.81
CA THR A 83 -14.81 -10.66 -3.63
C THR A 83 -16.09 -9.84 -3.87
N MET A 84 -16.15 -8.62 -3.36
CA MET A 84 -17.30 -7.73 -3.58
C MET A 84 -17.43 -7.36 -5.06
N VAL A 85 -16.34 -6.97 -5.71
CA VAL A 85 -16.36 -6.62 -7.13
C VAL A 85 -16.79 -7.82 -7.96
N HIS A 86 -16.28 -9.02 -7.67
CA HIS A 86 -16.69 -10.24 -8.35
C HIS A 86 -18.20 -10.49 -8.18
N LYS A 87 -18.75 -10.32 -6.98
CA LYS A 87 -20.18 -10.49 -6.71
C LYS A 87 -21.05 -9.44 -7.41
N PHE A 88 -20.67 -8.16 -7.38
CA PHE A 88 -21.48 -7.06 -7.91
C PHE A 88 -21.34 -6.87 -9.43
N SER A 89 -20.24 -7.33 -10.02
CA SER A 89 -20.01 -7.21 -11.46
C SER A 89 -20.52 -8.41 -12.27
N GLN A 90 -21.10 -9.42 -11.61
CA GLN A 90 -21.69 -10.58 -12.26
C GLN A 90 -22.94 -10.17 -13.05
N GLY A 91 -22.86 -10.27 -14.39
CA GLY A 91 -23.98 -10.08 -15.30
C GLY A 91 -24.89 -11.30 -15.37
N ALA A 92 -26.13 -11.09 -15.81
CA ALA A 92 -27.11 -12.17 -16.02
C ALA A 92 -26.68 -13.18 -17.10
N ASP A 93 -25.75 -12.79 -17.97
CA ASP A 93 -25.12 -13.60 -19.02
C ASP A 93 -23.87 -14.36 -18.54
N GLY A 94 -23.54 -14.28 -17.23
CA GLY A 94 -22.33 -14.87 -16.67
C GLY A 94 -21.06 -14.06 -16.90
N SER A 95 -21.15 -12.85 -17.49
CA SER A 95 -20.00 -11.96 -17.62
C SER A 95 -19.58 -11.38 -16.26
N ASN A 96 -18.28 -11.11 -16.07
CA ASN A 96 -17.74 -10.52 -14.85
C ASN A 96 -16.66 -9.48 -15.20
N TRP A 97 -16.40 -8.52 -14.33
CA TRP A 97 -15.27 -7.60 -14.53
C TRP A 97 -13.93 -8.29 -14.30
N LEU A 98 -13.87 -9.25 -13.35
CA LEU A 98 -12.73 -10.12 -13.09
C LEU A 98 -13.16 -11.58 -13.30
N PRO A 99 -13.27 -12.04 -14.56
CA PRO A 99 -13.60 -13.43 -14.86
C PRO A 99 -12.43 -14.38 -14.54
N ASP A 100 -12.74 -15.53 -13.96
CA ASP A 100 -11.75 -16.56 -13.58
C ASP A 100 -11.03 -17.16 -14.79
N ASP A 101 -11.75 -17.39 -15.89
CA ASP A 101 -11.24 -18.16 -17.04
C ASP A 101 -10.61 -17.30 -18.14
N ASN A 102 -11.07 -16.05 -18.33
CA ASN A 102 -10.61 -15.22 -19.44
C ASN A 102 -10.55 -13.72 -19.11
N LEU A 103 -9.39 -13.30 -18.57
CA LEU A 103 -9.10 -11.91 -18.25
C LEU A 103 -9.15 -10.97 -19.48
N ASN A 104 -8.98 -11.47 -20.71
CA ASN A 104 -9.05 -10.64 -21.91
C ASN A 104 -10.47 -10.08 -22.14
N LYS A 105 -11.50 -10.81 -21.70
CA LYS A 105 -12.91 -10.36 -21.73
C LYS A 105 -13.32 -9.56 -20.51
N GLY A 106 -12.55 -9.65 -19.42
CA GLY A 106 -12.80 -8.92 -18.19
C GLY A 106 -12.71 -7.41 -18.38
N ARG A 107 -13.41 -6.67 -17.53
CA ARG A 107 -13.43 -5.20 -17.52
C ARG A 107 -12.54 -4.65 -16.40
N LEU A 108 -11.27 -5.04 -16.42
CA LEU A 108 -10.27 -4.71 -15.39
C LEU A 108 -10.08 -3.19 -15.19
N GLU A 109 -10.34 -2.37 -16.21
CA GLU A 109 -10.33 -0.91 -16.10
C GLU A 109 -11.27 -0.38 -15.02
N TYR A 110 -12.46 -0.95 -14.84
CA TYR A 110 -13.39 -0.49 -13.82
C TYR A 110 -12.91 -0.84 -12.41
N PHE A 111 -12.28 -1.99 -12.25
CA PHE A 111 -11.64 -2.36 -11.00
C PHE A 111 -10.49 -1.39 -10.64
N TYR A 112 -9.66 -1.04 -11.62
CA TYR A 112 -8.61 -0.03 -11.42
C TYR A 112 -9.18 1.35 -11.09
N TRP A 113 -10.32 1.74 -11.69
CA TRP A 113 -11.00 2.99 -11.33
C TRP A 113 -11.49 3.00 -9.87
N ILE A 114 -12.05 1.88 -9.38
CA ILE A 114 -12.45 1.74 -7.98
C ILE A 114 -11.25 1.92 -7.06
N ILE A 115 -10.14 1.22 -7.33
CA ILE A 115 -8.91 1.34 -6.53
C ILE A 115 -8.39 2.78 -6.56
N THR A 116 -8.38 3.41 -7.73
CA THR A 116 -7.91 4.80 -7.89
C THR A 116 -8.75 5.76 -7.06
N LEU A 117 -10.08 5.66 -7.13
CA LEU A 117 -10.98 6.49 -6.32
C LEU A 117 -10.76 6.27 -4.82
N LEU A 118 -10.62 5.01 -4.40
CA LEU A 118 -10.35 4.66 -3.01
C LEU A 118 -9.03 5.29 -2.52
N GLN A 119 -7.98 5.27 -3.34
CA GLN A 119 -6.70 5.91 -3.01
C GLN A 119 -6.78 7.43 -2.96
N VAL A 120 -7.54 8.06 -3.85
CA VAL A 120 -7.77 9.51 -3.79
C VAL A 120 -8.51 9.89 -2.50
N VAL A 121 -9.53 9.14 -2.12
CA VAL A 121 -10.26 9.35 -0.85
C VAL A 121 -9.32 9.15 0.34
N ASN A 122 -8.49 8.10 0.33
CA ASN A 122 -7.49 7.86 1.37
C ASN A 122 -6.48 9.01 1.49
N LEU A 123 -5.99 9.53 0.37
CA LEU A 123 -5.07 10.67 0.36
C LEU A 123 -5.72 11.93 0.93
N VAL A 124 -6.97 12.24 0.55
CA VAL A 124 -7.70 13.38 1.12
C VAL A 124 -7.87 13.22 2.63
N TYR A 125 -8.25 12.03 3.08
CA TYR A 125 -8.35 11.72 4.51
C TYR A 125 -7.01 11.91 5.23
N TYR A 126 -5.92 11.39 4.66
CA TYR A 126 -4.57 11.55 5.20
C TYR A 126 -4.17 13.03 5.32
N LEU A 127 -4.42 13.84 4.30
CA LEU A 127 -4.13 15.28 4.32
C LEU A 127 -4.92 16.03 5.40
N LEU A 128 -6.18 15.63 5.63
CA LEU A 128 -6.97 16.16 6.74
C LEU A 128 -6.34 15.78 8.08
N CYS A 129 -5.98 14.50 8.27
CA CYS A 129 -5.32 14.04 9.49
C CYS A 129 -4.03 14.81 9.76
N VAL A 130 -3.15 14.97 8.76
CA VAL A 130 -1.90 15.73 8.90
C VAL A 130 -2.17 17.17 9.30
N LYS A 131 -3.18 17.82 8.73
CA LYS A 131 -3.53 19.20 9.08
C LYS A 131 -3.98 19.36 10.54
N PHE A 132 -4.65 18.34 11.09
CA PHE A 132 -5.10 18.34 12.49
C PHE A 132 -4.10 17.70 13.46
N TYR A 133 -3.02 17.09 12.95
CA TYR A 133 -2.04 16.40 13.77
C TYR A 133 -1.11 17.41 14.48
N THR A 134 -1.01 17.28 15.80
CA THR A 134 -0.05 18.05 16.60
C THR A 134 1.15 17.17 16.90
N PHE A 135 2.32 17.55 16.40
CA PHE A 135 3.57 16.84 16.68
C PHE A 135 3.95 16.93 18.16
N LYS A 136 4.59 15.89 18.70
CA LYS A 136 5.23 16.01 20.02
C LYS A 136 6.30 17.12 19.96
N PRO A 137 6.38 18.00 20.97
CA PRO A 137 7.54 18.86 21.11
C PRO A 137 8.77 17.97 21.31
N LEU A 138 9.85 18.26 20.58
CA LEU A 138 11.15 17.61 20.76
C LEU A 138 11.59 17.81 22.21
N GLU A 139 11.46 16.78 23.05
CA GLU A 139 12.19 16.73 24.31
C GLU A 139 13.67 16.62 23.95
N VAL A 140 14.34 17.77 23.94
CA VAL A 140 15.79 17.83 24.01
C VAL A 140 16.13 17.14 25.32
N VAL A 141 16.56 15.89 25.25
CA VAL A 141 17.13 15.17 26.39
C VAL A 141 18.33 16.00 26.85
N HIS A 142 18.12 16.89 27.82
CA HIS A 142 19.21 17.47 28.60
C HIS A 142 19.83 16.30 29.33
N LYS A 143 21.02 15.94 28.90
CA LYS A 143 21.79 14.83 29.44
C LYS A 143 22.43 15.24 30.77
N ASP A 144 21.65 15.85 31.66
CA ASP A 144 22.14 16.31 32.97
C ASP A 144 22.21 15.16 33.98
N GLY A 145 21.44 14.08 33.79
CA GLY A 145 21.39 12.97 34.75
C GLY A 145 22.48 11.91 34.64
N GLN A 146 23.46 12.05 33.73
CA GLN A 146 24.52 11.04 33.56
C GLN A 146 25.88 11.48 34.12
N GLN A 147 26.05 12.77 34.44
CA GLN A 147 27.24 13.24 35.17
C GLN A 147 27.12 12.99 36.69
N ASP A 148 25.91 13.03 37.25
CA ASP A 148 25.72 12.87 38.70
C ASP A 148 26.07 11.45 39.18
N HIS A 149 25.74 10.41 38.40
CA HIS A 149 26.07 9.03 38.75
C HIS A 149 27.56 8.69 38.58
N GLU A 150 28.28 9.36 37.66
CA GLU A 150 29.72 9.18 37.49
C GLU A 150 30.50 9.93 38.59
N LEU A 151 30.02 11.11 39.02
CA LEU A 151 30.60 11.85 40.16
C LEU A 151 30.36 11.15 41.50
N GLU A 152 29.19 10.55 41.76
CA GLU A 152 28.95 9.78 43.00
C GLU A 152 29.86 8.54 43.10
N LEU A 153 30.12 7.84 41.99
CA LEU A 153 31.01 6.68 41.96
C LEU A 153 32.49 7.05 42.17
N VAL A 154 32.91 8.24 41.73
CA VAL A 154 34.30 8.72 41.89
C VAL A 154 34.54 9.34 43.27
N THR A 155 33.51 9.84 43.96
CA THR A 155 33.65 10.49 45.29
C THR A 155 33.68 9.48 46.45
N HIS A 156 33.42 8.20 46.18
CA HIS A 156 33.42 7.11 47.16
C HIS A 156 34.59 6.13 47.03
N VAL A 157 35.67 6.50 46.33
CA VAL A 157 36.95 5.76 46.27
C VAL A 157 38.07 6.65 46.81
#